data_AF-A0A6S7I2X2-F1
#
_entry.id   AF-A0A6S7I2X2-F1
#
_cell.length_a   1.000
_cell.length_b   1.000
_cell.length_c   1.000
_cell.angle_alpha   90.00
_cell.angle_beta   90.00
_cell.angle_gamma   90.00
#
_symmetry.space_group_name_H-M   'P 1'
#
loop_
_entity.id
_entity.type
_entity.pdbx_description
1 polymer ?
#
loop_
_entity_poly.entity_id
_entity_poly.type
_entity_poly.pdbx_seq_one_letter_code
_entity_poly.pdbx_strand_id
1 'polypeptide(L)'
;MMGDGLNLQEKYQKLATEFAKLRAQNAVLKKAVIEGQDSQKTLEERLKHREQTIRKYEQELDSLQFRNDQLSKRVGILQDELDNASTSTKSKTTKPTNTNPFANNVAAEELQLKIDENARLQRELFESNQKHRASVLDLQEKLESYEKNSASHQRIIDENNEKYKITVQKLQEEKAMLEARLQKCLEELKTVSIKAEKSEQQAHVFNKKLATKYEIASRIVSEKINFNDTNLKDLNKLNVPPHDRKRQSKIKKLVSEALDLLRIFLAGLSDYHTYMEQRIRILFDEPTDISRKLCEHLHQNAMILRNVEQSFNNFSCQVTKDVLLTLETASGFEEFSEAFHQYSSYLQKILSYQTLCTKEECSKPTYSASMEQLSLAMLKAFAKFVAVISELDTYFRLLASAGSDGLLSSNAAKVFALLDSTAEKFHKIVRGLSTAFHSKKMVEHQTPTTTQTLKSTDECLETCLASLVTSSSKISHFLHTNVEFFSSTSGFRVRGVSSDQNVGSPIVRSFKQQNREYIKKLNKPKPESIPYKLALENHNTLLSSTESRETLTKQASLNLAKITKLEQ
;
A
#
# COMPACT_ATOMS: atom_id res chain seq x y z
N MET A 1 -11.53 -17.80 -32.49
CA MET A 1 -10.73 -16.57 -32.28
C MET A 1 -11.62 -15.31 -32.16
N MET A 2 -12.74 -15.34 -31.43
CA MET A 2 -13.61 -14.15 -31.24
C MET A 2 -13.68 -13.64 -29.78
N GLY A 3 -12.99 -14.28 -28.83
CA GLY A 3 -13.08 -13.94 -27.39
C GLY A 3 -12.13 -12.83 -26.91
N ASP A 4 -10.94 -12.71 -27.50
CA ASP A 4 -9.93 -11.73 -27.04
C ASP A 4 -10.22 -10.29 -27.52
N GLY A 5 -10.92 -10.14 -28.65
CA GLY A 5 -11.34 -8.83 -29.15
C GLY A 5 -12.33 -8.14 -28.21
N LEU A 6 -13.25 -8.90 -27.61
CA LEU A 6 -14.27 -8.37 -26.68
C LEU A 6 -13.64 -7.87 -25.37
N ASN A 7 -12.67 -8.59 -24.81
CA ASN A 7 -12.00 -8.21 -23.55
C ASN A 7 -11.11 -6.97 -23.73
N LEU A 8 -10.42 -6.86 -24.87
CA LEU A 8 -9.62 -5.68 -25.19
C LEU A 8 -10.51 -4.47 -25.47
N GLN A 9 -11.62 -4.65 -26.20
CA GLN A 9 -12.61 -3.61 -26.45
C GLN A 9 -13.22 -3.09 -25.15
N GLU A 10 -13.57 -3.96 -24.21
CA GLU A 10 -14.08 -3.56 -22.89
C GLU A 10 -13.06 -2.75 -22.08
N LYS A 11 -11.76 -3.12 -22.15
CA LYS A 11 -10.69 -2.36 -21.48
C LYS A 11 -10.50 -0.98 -22.11
N TYR A 12 -10.53 -0.88 -23.45
CA TYR A 12 -10.49 0.41 -24.15
C TYR A 12 -11.72 1.27 -23.84
N GLN A 13 -12.90 0.66 -23.77
CA GLN A 13 -14.14 1.35 -23.40
C GLN A 13 -14.06 1.90 -21.97
N LYS A 14 -13.59 1.09 -21.01
CA LYS A 14 -13.39 1.52 -19.61
C LYS A 14 -12.37 2.66 -19.51
N LEU A 15 -11.24 2.54 -20.19
CA LEU A 15 -10.22 3.60 -20.21
C LEU A 15 -10.75 4.89 -20.84
N ALA A 16 -11.51 4.80 -21.92
CA ALA A 16 -12.15 5.95 -22.55
C ALA A 16 -13.17 6.62 -21.60
N THR A 17 -13.95 5.82 -20.84
CA THR A 17 -14.89 6.38 -19.85
C THR A 17 -14.18 7.04 -18.68
N GLU A 18 -13.08 6.48 -18.18
CA GLU A 18 -12.28 7.13 -17.13
C GLU A 18 -11.59 8.39 -17.62
N PHE A 19 -11.05 8.38 -18.84
CA PHE A 19 -10.47 9.58 -19.45
C PHE A 19 -11.52 10.68 -19.65
N ALA A 20 -12.75 10.32 -20.07
CA ALA A 20 -13.86 11.27 -20.19
C ALA A 20 -14.24 11.86 -18.82
N LYS A 21 -14.28 11.04 -17.76
CA LYS A 21 -14.52 11.51 -16.38
C LYS A 21 -13.43 12.47 -15.90
N LEU A 22 -12.17 12.11 -16.10
CA LEU A 22 -11.03 12.96 -15.73
C LEU A 22 -11.05 14.28 -16.50
N ARG A 23 -11.39 14.26 -17.79
CA ARG A 23 -11.51 15.47 -18.61
C ARG A 23 -12.65 16.37 -18.13
N ALA A 24 -13.79 15.81 -17.75
CA ALA A 24 -14.91 16.56 -17.18
C ALA A 24 -14.54 17.20 -15.82
N GLN A 25 -13.89 16.44 -14.93
CA GLN A 25 -13.43 16.96 -13.64
C GLN A 25 -12.38 18.08 -13.81
N ASN A 26 -11.45 17.92 -14.76
CA ASN A 26 -10.43 18.93 -15.03
C ASN A 26 -11.05 20.22 -15.61
N ALA A 27 -12.10 20.11 -16.42
CA ALA A 27 -12.85 21.27 -16.91
C ALA A 27 -13.54 22.05 -15.78
N VAL A 28 -14.17 21.34 -14.82
CA VAL A 28 -14.78 21.97 -13.65
C VAL A 28 -13.73 22.65 -12.76
N LEU A 29 -12.61 21.97 -12.49
CA LEU A 29 -11.52 22.53 -11.69
C LEU A 29 -10.90 23.77 -12.35
N LYS A 30 -10.67 23.73 -13.67
CA LYS A 30 -10.19 24.92 -14.40
C LYS A 30 -11.17 26.09 -14.30
N LYS A 31 -12.47 25.83 -14.43
CA LYS A 31 -13.50 26.86 -14.27
C LYS A 31 -13.50 27.44 -12.85
N ALA A 32 -13.43 26.60 -11.82
CA ALA A 32 -13.36 27.04 -10.43
C ALA A 32 -12.09 27.87 -10.13
N VAL A 33 -10.95 27.51 -10.72
CA VAL A 33 -9.70 28.28 -10.60
C VAL A 33 -9.84 29.64 -11.27
N ILE A 34 -10.43 29.71 -12.46
CA ILE A 34 -10.68 30.99 -13.17
C ILE A 34 -11.63 31.87 -12.35
N GLU A 35 -12.76 31.33 -11.88
CA GLU A 35 -13.71 32.06 -11.04
C GLU A 35 -13.07 32.54 -9.72
N GLY A 36 -12.19 31.73 -9.13
CA GLY A 36 -11.41 32.11 -7.95
C GLY A 36 -10.42 33.25 -8.24
N GLN A 37 -9.73 33.21 -9.37
CA GLN A 37 -8.81 34.27 -9.81
C GLN A 37 -9.54 35.58 -10.12
N ASP A 38 -10.71 35.52 -10.75
CA ASP A 38 -11.52 36.71 -11.03
C ASP A 38 -12.11 37.31 -9.75
N SER A 39 -12.55 36.45 -8.81
CA SER A 39 -12.97 36.90 -7.48
C SER A 39 -11.83 37.57 -6.70
N GLN A 40 -10.61 37.03 -6.80
CA GLN A 40 -9.44 37.65 -6.18
C GLN A 40 -9.13 39.03 -6.80
N LYS A 41 -9.15 39.15 -8.13
CA LYS A 41 -8.93 40.44 -8.80
C LYS A 41 -9.97 41.50 -8.40
N THR A 42 -11.25 41.13 -8.37
CA THR A 42 -12.32 42.05 -7.95
C THR A 42 -12.20 42.47 -6.48
N LEU A 43 -11.73 41.57 -5.60
CA LEU A 43 -11.41 41.90 -4.21
C LEU A 43 -10.22 42.86 -4.12
N GLU A 44 -9.15 42.64 -4.88
CA GLU A 44 -8.00 43.54 -4.94
C GLU A 44 -8.37 44.94 -5.46
N GLU A 45 -9.24 45.03 -6.47
CA GLU A 45 -9.75 46.30 -6.99
C GLU A 45 -10.60 47.04 -5.94
N ARG A 46 -11.50 46.33 -5.24
CA ARG A 46 -12.27 46.90 -4.14
C ARG A 46 -11.40 47.38 -2.99
N LEU A 47 -10.32 46.65 -2.69
CA LEU A 47 -9.37 47.02 -1.65
C LEU A 47 -8.64 48.32 -2.04
N LYS A 48 -8.11 48.40 -3.26
CA LYS A 48 -7.50 49.64 -3.79
C LYS A 48 -8.47 50.82 -3.78
N HIS A 49 -9.74 50.61 -4.13
CA HIS A 49 -10.75 51.66 -4.08
C HIS A 49 -11.03 52.14 -2.64
N ARG A 50 -11.11 51.20 -1.68
CA ARG A 50 -11.26 51.52 -0.26
C ARG A 50 -10.04 52.28 0.28
N GLU A 51 -8.83 51.88 -0.07
CA GLU A 51 -7.59 52.59 0.29
C GLU A 51 -7.59 54.03 -0.25
N GLN A 52 -7.98 54.23 -1.51
CA GLN A 52 -8.11 55.57 -2.08
C GLN A 52 -9.17 56.41 -1.35
N THR A 53 -10.27 55.78 -0.94
CA THR A 53 -11.34 56.45 -0.19
C THR A 53 -10.88 56.84 1.21
N ILE A 54 -10.14 55.96 1.90
CA ILE A 54 -9.54 56.26 3.20
C ILE A 54 -8.60 57.46 3.09
N ARG A 55 -7.72 57.48 2.08
CA ARG A 55 -6.82 58.63 1.85
C ARG A 55 -7.57 59.94 1.62
N LYS A 56 -8.73 59.91 0.96
CA LYS A 56 -9.58 61.10 0.79
C LYS A 56 -10.16 61.56 2.14
N TYR A 57 -10.68 60.63 2.94
CA TYR A 57 -11.20 60.96 4.27
C TYR A 57 -10.11 61.45 5.23
N GLU A 58 -8.89 60.93 5.14
CA GLU A 58 -7.74 61.44 5.90
C GLU A 58 -7.44 62.90 5.51
N GLN A 59 -7.45 63.23 4.22
CA GLN A 59 -7.28 64.62 3.76
C GLN A 59 -8.42 65.54 4.22
N GLU A 60 -9.66 65.05 4.21
CA GLU A 60 -10.81 65.80 4.73
C GLU A 60 -10.70 66.02 6.25
N LEU A 61 -10.27 65.00 7.01
CA LEU A 61 -10.01 65.11 8.44
C LEU A 61 -8.91 66.13 8.73
N ASP A 62 -7.79 66.09 8.01
CA ASP A 62 -6.72 67.08 8.15
C ASP A 62 -7.22 68.50 7.84
N SER A 63 -8.04 68.66 6.79
CA SER A 63 -8.65 69.94 6.45
C SER A 63 -9.64 70.44 7.50
N LEU A 64 -10.44 69.55 8.08
CA LEU A 64 -11.40 69.87 9.13
C LEU A 64 -10.69 70.19 10.43
N GLN A 65 -9.64 69.44 10.77
CA GLN A 65 -8.80 69.67 11.93
C GLN A 65 -8.09 71.02 11.82
N PHE A 66 -7.56 71.38 10.65
CA PHE A 66 -7.00 72.70 10.40
C PHE A 66 -8.03 73.84 10.58
N ARG A 67 -9.27 73.66 10.09
CA ARG A 67 -10.35 74.63 10.33
C ARG A 67 -10.74 74.69 11.81
N ASN A 68 -10.78 73.56 12.49
CA ASN A 68 -11.10 73.48 13.91
C ASN A 68 -10.02 74.16 14.76
N ASP A 69 -8.75 73.99 14.41
CA ASP A 69 -7.63 74.69 15.04
C ASP A 69 -7.68 76.21 14.80
N GLN A 70 -8.06 76.65 13.59
CA GLN A 70 -8.30 78.08 13.33
C GLN A 70 -9.47 78.64 14.13
N LEU A 71 -10.59 77.91 14.20
CA LEU A 71 -11.76 78.30 14.98
C LEU A 71 -11.42 78.34 16.48
N SER A 72 -10.70 77.34 16.98
CA SER A 72 -10.23 77.29 18.37
C SER A 72 -9.32 78.46 18.71
N LYS A 73 -8.39 78.82 17.81
CA LYS A 73 -7.56 80.03 17.97
C LYS A 73 -8.37 81.32 17.96
N ARG A 74 -9.38 81.42 17.09
CA ARG A 74 -10.25 82.60 16.99
C ARG A 74 -11.19 82.73 18.20
N VAL A 75 -11.70 81.60 18.70
CA VAL A 75 -12.47 81.53 19.95
C VAL A 75 -11.59 81.90 21.13
N GLY A 76 -10.34 81.44 21.18
CA GLY A 76 -9.37 81.87 22.19
C GLY A 76 -9.14 83.39 22.18
N ILE A 77 -8.93 83.99 21.00
CA ILE A 77 -8.79 85.45 20.87
C ILE A 77 -10.08 86.18 21.31
N LEU A 78 -11.26 85.68 20.94
CA LEU A 78 -12.54 86.27 21.34
C LEU A 78 -12.81 86.12 22.84
N GLN A 79 -12.31 85.05 23.47
CA GLN A 79 -12.35 84.87 24.93
C GLN A 79 -11.37 85.81 25.64
N ASP A 80 -10.16 85.96 25.11
CA ASP A 80 -9.18 86.95 25.60
C ASP A 80 -9.71 88.39 25.44
N GLU A 81 -10.41 88.71 24.36
CA GLU A 81 -11.09 90.00 24.14
C GLU A 81 -12.27 90.20 25.10
N LEU A 82 -13.03 89.15 25.40
CA LEU A 82 -14.15 89.21 26.36
C LEU A 82 -13.66 89.40 27.80
N ASP A 83 -12.59 88.71 28.18
CA ASP A 83 -11.96 88.83 29.49
C ASP A 83 -11.31 90.22 29.66
N ASN A 84 -10.72 90.77 28.60
CA ASN A 84 -10.20 92.14 28.58
C ASN A 84 -11.29 93.23 28.55
N ALA A 85 -12.48 92.95 28.00
CA ALA A 85 -13.61 93.88 28.00
C ALA A 85 -14.39 93.94 29.33
N SER A 86 -14.13 93.01 30.27
CA SER A 86 -14.88 92.89 31.52
C SER A 86 -14.44 93.83 32.66
N THR A 87 -13.49 94.75 32.42
CA THR A 87 -12.99 95.73 33.40
C THR A 87 -13.41 97.18 33.11
N SER A 88 -14.72 97.54 33.17
CA SER A 88 -15.18 98.95 33.27
C SER A 88 -16.69 99.17 33.65
N THR A 89 -16.95 99.56 34.91
CA THR A 89 -17.97 100.52 35.47
C THR A 89 -19.53 100.45 35.26
N LYS A 90 -20.25 100.18 36.38
CA LYS A 90 -21.35 100.87 37.15
C LYS A 90 -22.59 101.62 36.56
N SER A 91 -23.76 101.32 37.20
CA SER A 91 -24.91 102.18 37.71
C SER A 91 -26.09 102.58 36.76
N LYS A 92 -27.37 102.90 37.12
CA LYS A 92 -28.39 102.69 38.21
C LYS A 92 -29.71 103.48 37.83
N THR A 93 -30.93 102.97 38.12
CA THR A 93 -32.25 103.67 38.41
C THR A 93 -32.97 104.53 37.31
N THR A 94 -34.30 104.80 37.18
CA THR A 94 -35.57 104.78 38.00
C THR A 94 -36.83 105.02 37.11
N LYS A 95 -38.07 104.80 37.62
CA LYS A 95 -39.41 105.15 37.02
C LYS A 95 -40.00 106.50 37.53
N PRO A 96 -41.02 107.12 36.88
CA PRO A 96 -41.58 108.45 37.23
C PRO A 96 -43.04 108.45 37.79
N THR A 97 -43.61 109.66 37.87
CA THR A 97 -44.43 110.34 38.92
C THR A 97 -45.84 110.83 38.51
N ASN A 98 -46.58 111.46 39.48
CA ASN A 98 -47.63 112.53 39.41
C ASN A 98 -49.12 112.12 39.52
N THR A 99 -50.11 112.86 40.12
CA THR A 99 -50.24 114.18 40.81
C THR A 99 -51.65 114.34 41.45
N ASN A 100 -51.72 114.80 42.72
CA ASN A 100 -52.48 115.93 43.32
C ASN A 100 -54.03 116.20 43.15
N PRO A 101 -54.65 117.02 44.06
CA PRO A 101 -55.95 116.77 44.72
C PRO A 101 -57.05 117.86 44.48
N PHE A 102 -58.26 117.69 45.03
CA PHE A 102 -58.97 118.63 45.95
C PHE A 102 -60.41 118.15 46.30
N ALA A 103 -60.80 118.37 47.55
CA ALA A 103 -62.09 118.04 48.21
C ALA A 103 -63.19 119.10 47.92
N ASN A 104 -64.48 119.01 48.25
CA ASN A 104 -65.21 118.35 49.36
C ASN A 104 -66.75 118.47 49.12
N ASN A 105 -67.56 117.75 49.94
CA ASN A 105 -69.03 117.82 50.17
C ASN A 105 -69.96 116.77 49.51
N VAL A 106 -69.83 115.46 49.83
CA VAL A 106 -70.86 114.44 49.51
C VAL A 106 -70.86 113.27 50.54
N ALA A 107 -71.04 113.53 51.83
CA ALA A 107 -71.02 112.47 52.86
C ALA A 107 -72.34 111.66 52.98
N ALA A 108 -73.41 112.06 52.30
CA ALA A 108 -74.72 111.39 52.40
C ALA A 108 -74.96 110.33 51.29
N GLU A 109 -74.24 110.41 50.18
CA GLU A 109 -74.36 109.50 49.03
C GLU A 109 -73.49 108.23 49.20
N GLU A 110 -72.48 108.29 50.07
CA GLU A 110 -71.49 107.23 50.27
C GLU A 110 -72.06 106.00 50.99
N LEU A 111 -73.12 106.15 51.79
CA LEU A 111 -73.70 105.03 52.55
C LEU A 111 -74.55 104.09 51.66
N GLN A 112 -75.26 104.64 50.68
CA GLN A 112 -76.09 103.86 49.77
C GLN A 112 -75.23 103.05 48.77
N LEU A 113 -74.12 103.63 48.31
CA LEU A 113 -73.17 102.96 47.43
C LEU A 113 -72.54 101.71 48.09
N LYS A 114 -72.30 101.71 49.41
CA LYS A 114 -71.69 100.56 50.10
C LYS A 114 -72.58 99.31 50.19
N ILE A 115 -73.91 99.47 50.20
CA ILE A 115 -74.83 98.33 50.25
C ILE A 115 -74.89 97.64 48.88
N ASP A 116 -75.00 98.43 47.81
CA ASP A 116 -75.00 97.91 46.44
C ASP A 116 -73.63 97.32 46.05
N GLU A 117 -72.54 97.89 46.59
CA GLU A 117 -71.19 97.36 46.43
C GLU A 117 -71.02 95.98 47.11
N ASN A 118 -71.58 95.76 48.30
CA ASN A 118 -71.48 94.45 48.99
C ASN A 118 -72.24 93.33 48.26
N ALA A 119 -73.42 93.65 47.70
CA ALA A 119 -74.19 92.68 46.91
C ALA A 119 -73.48 92.34 45.58
N ARG A 120 -72.83 93.33 44.94
CA ARG A 120 -71.98 93.12 43.78
C ARG A 120 -70.78 92.24 44.12
N LEU A 121 -70.11 92.50 45.24
CA LEU A 121 -68.96 91.73 45.72
C LEU A 121 -69.31 90.28 46.01
N GLN A 122 -70.49 89.96 46.57
CA GLN A 122 -70.89 88.56 46.79
C GLN A 122 -71.13 87.80 45.48
N ARG A 123 -71.72 88.45 44.47
CA ARG A 123 -71.91 87.86 43.14
C ARG A 123 -70.58 87.63 42.45
N GLU A 124 -69.69 88.62 42.51
CA GLU A 124 -68.33 88.55 41.95
C GLU A 124 -67.49 87.48 42.67
N LEU A 125 -67.64 87.34 44.00
CA LEU A 125 -67.02 86.29 44.79
C LEU A 125 -67.54 84.90 44.40
N PHE A 126 -68.85 84.73 44.21
CA PHE A 126 -69.42 83.45 43.80
C PHE A 126 -68.95 83.04 42.40
N GLU A 127 -68.99 83.96 41.42
CA GLU A 127 -68.49 83.70 40.07
C GLU A 127 -66.99 83.40 40.07
N SER A 128 -66.20 84.16 40.84
CA SER A 128 -64.76 83.93 40.99
C SER A 128 -64.47 82.56 41.63
N ASN A 129 -65.23 82.18 42.66
CA ASN A 129 -65.07 80.91 43.34
C ASN A 129 -65.50 79.72 42.45
N GLN A 130 -66.53 79.89 41.63
CA GLN A 130 -66.93 78.89 40.64
C GLN A 130 -65.88 78.72 39.54
N LYS A 131 -65.31 79.81 39.02
CA LYS A 131 -64.18 79.78 38.06
C LYS A 131 -62.93 79.15 38.68
N HIS A 132 -62.64 79.45 39.94
CA HIS A 132 -61.53 78.84 40.66
C HIS A 132 -61.73 77.34 40.83
N ARG A 133 -62.93 76.91 41.23
CA ARG A 133 -63.27 75.49 41.36
C ARG A 133 -63.18 74.75 40.03
N ALA A 134 -63.65 75.35 38.93
CA ALA A 134 -63.50 74.79 37.59
C ALA A 134 -62.02 74.69 37.17
N SER A 135 -61.22 75.71 37.47
CA SER A 135 -59.77 75.70 37.19
C SER A 135 -59.03 74.64 38.01
N VAL A 136 -59.41 74.44 39.27
CA VAL A 136 -58.84 73.41 40.15
C VAL A 136 -59.15 72.01 39.60
N LEU A 137 -60.38 71.77 39.12
CA LEU A 137 -60.74 70.49 38.51
C LEU A 137 -59.98 70.23 37.21
N ASP A 138 -59.88 71.22 36.30
CA ASP A 138 -59.09 71.10 35.07
C ASP A 138 -57.59 70.87 35.36
N LEU A 139 -57.04 71.54 36.38
CA LEU A 139 -55.67 71.31 36.83
C LEU A 139 -55.50 69.92 37.46
N GLN A 140 -56.47 69.42 38.21
CA GLN A 140 -56.46 68.07 38.78
C GLN A 140 -56.50 67.00 37.68
N GLU A 141 -57.36 67.16 36.68
CA GLU A 141 -57.44 66.24 35.53
C GLU A 141 -56.14 66.26 34.72
N LYS A 142 -55.57 67.44 34.49
CA LYS A 142 -54.24 67.57 33.86
C LYS A 142 -53.16 66.89 34.68
N LEU A 143 -53.17 67.08 36.00
CA LEU A 143 -52.18 66.48 36.89
C LEU A 143 -52.28 64.94 36.87
N GLU A 144 -53.49 64.39 36.94
CA GLU A 144 -53.73 62.94 36.81
C GLU A 144 -53.27 62.41 35.43
N SER A 145 -53.52 63.16 34.36
CA SER A 145 -53.06 62.80 33.01
C SER A 145 -51.52 62.80 32.91
N TYR A 146 -50.86 63.79 33.51
CA TYR A 146 -49.40 63.87 33.54
C TYR A 146 -48.78 62.79 34.41
N GLU A 147 -49.36 62.47 35.56
CA GLU A 147 -48.92 61.38 36.42
C GLU A 147 -49.02 60.02 35.71
N LYS A 148 -50.13 59.77 35.00
CA LYS A 148 -50.31 58.55 34.20
C LYS A 148 -49.31 58.46 33.05
N ASN A 149 -49.07 59.56 32.33
CA ASN A 149 -48.07 59.61 31.26
C ASN A 149 -46.65 59.42 31.79
N SER A 150 -46.30 60.04 32.92
CA SER A 150 -45.02 59.87 33.59
C SER A 150 -44.80 58.41 34.02
N ALA A 151 -45.81 57.76 34.61
CA ALA A 151 -45.74 56.35 34.98
C ALA A 151 -45.56 55.44 33.75
N SER A 152 -46.23 55.76 32.63
CA SER A 152 -46.06 55.03 31.37
C SER A 152 -44.66 55.20 30.79
N HIS A 153 -44.11 56.41 30.77
CA HIS A 153 -42.75 56.65 30.30
C HIS A 153 -41.71 55.97 31.19
N GLN A 154 -41.90 55.96 32.51
CA GLN A 154 -41.02 55.25 33.44
C GLN A 154 -40.96 53.75 33.13
N ARG A 155 -42.12 53.11 32.87
CA ARG A 155 -42.15 51.68 32.48
C ARG A 155 -41.37 51.41 31.19
N ILE A 156 -41.52 52.26 30.18
CA ILE A 156 -40.79 52.10 28.91
C ILE A 156 -39.28 52.28 29.12
N ILE A 157 -38.87 53.22 29.97
CA ILE A 157 -37.47 53.41 30.35
C ILE A 157 -36.93 52.16 31.05
N ASP A 158 -37.67 51.60 32.00
CA ASP A 158 -37.27 50.41 32.74
C ASP A 158 -37.15 49.18 31.81
N GLU A 159 -38.12 48.97 30.92
CA GLU A 159 -38.08 47.90 29.91
C GLU A 159 -36.90 48.04 28.95
N ASN A 160 -36.60 49.25 28.49
CA ASN A 160 -35.46 49.51 27.62
C ASN A 160 -34.13 49.32 28.38
N ASN A 161 -34.04 49.77 29.63
CA ASN A 161 -32.87 49.57 30.48
C ASN A 161 -32.57 48.07 30.66
N GLU A 162 -33.59 47.24 30.90
CA GLU A 162 -33.39 45.80 31.05
C GLU A 162 -32.97 45.14 29.72
N LYS A 163 -33.55 45.55 28.58
CA LYS A 163 -33.12 45.10 27.25
C LYS A 163 -31.67 45.47 26.95
N TYR A 164 -31.26 46.69 27.26
CA TYR A 164 -29.88 47.14 27.08
C TYR A 164 -28.93 46.38 27.99
N LYS A 165 -29.30 46.14 29.25
CA LYS A 165 -28.52 45.35 30.19
C LYS A 165 -28.27 43.91 29.72
N ILE A 166 -29.31 43.22 29.24
CA ILE A 166 -29.19 41.87 28.67
C ILE A 166 -28.27 41.89 27.43
N THR A 167 -28.42 42.90 26.57
CA THR A 167 -27.58 43.04 25.36
C THR A 167 -26.11 43.26 25.71
N VAL A 168 -25.83 44.10 26.70
CA VAL A 168 -24.46 44.34 27.20
C VAL A 168 -23.86 43.06 27.77
N GLN A 169 -24.61 42.28 28.55
CA GLN A 169 -24.14 41.00 29.09
C GLN A 169 -23.78 40.02 27.96
N LYS A 170 -24.65 39.85 26.96
CA LYS A 170 -24.37 38.99 25.80
C LYS A 170 -23.11 39.42 25.05
N LEU A 171 -22.96 40.72 24.80
CA LEU A 171 -21.78 41.26 24.13
C LEU A 171 -20.50 41.07 24.96
N GLN A 172 -20.58 41.16 26.29
CA GLN A 172 -19.46 40.88 27.18
C GLN A 172 -19.06 39.39 27.16
N GLU A 173 -20.02 38.47 27.15
CA GLU A 173 -19.79 37.03 27.01
C GLU A 173 -19.16 36.68 25.64
N GLU A 174 -19.70 37.23 24.56
CA GLU A 174 -19.16 37.06 23.20
C GLU A 174 -17.73 37.60 23.10
N LYS A 175 -17.46 38.78 23.68
CA LYS A 175 -16.12 39.36 23.74
C LYS A 175 -15.14 38.43 24.46
N ALA A 176 -15.50 37.93 25.64
CA ALA A 176 -14.65 37.01 26.40
C ALA A 176 -14.37 35.71 25.63
N MET A 177 -15.38 35.16 24.95
CA MET A 177 -15.21 33.97 24.11
C MET A 177 -14.28 34.22 22.92
N LEU A 178 -14.40 35.38 22.25
CA LEU A 178 -13.54 35.75 21.13
C LEU A 178 -12.10 36.00 21.58
N GLU A 179 -11.89 36.63 22.74
CA GLU A 179 -10.55 36.84 23.32
C GLU A 179 -9.87 35.51 23.65
N ALA A 180 -10.59 34.55 24.23
CA ALA A 180 -10.06 33.21 24.50
C ALA A 180 -9.71 32.45 23.21
N ARG A 181 -10.55 32.54 22.17
CA ARG A 181 -10.25 31.95 20.86
C ARG A 181 -9.03 32.58 20.21
N LEU A 182 -8.90 33.91 20.29
CA LEU A 182 -7.75 34.63 19.76
C LEU A 182 -6.45 34.19 20.45
N GLN A 183 -6.44 34.09 21.78
CA GLN A 183 -5.28 33.60 22.53
C GLN A 183 -4.88 32.18 22.10
N LYS A 184 -5.85 31.27 21.98
CA LYS A 184 -5.60 29.91 21.50
C LYS A 184 -5.01 29.88 20.09
N CYS A 185 -5.57 30.67 19.16
CA CYS A 185 -5.04 30.77 17.80
C CYS A 185 -3.60 31.33 17.77
N LEU A 186 -3.27 32.29 18.63
CA LEU A 186 -1.91 32.83 18.75
C LEU A 186 -0.91 31.80 19.25
N GLU A 187 -1.30 30.97 20.22
CA GLU A 187 -0.47 29.86 20.71
C GLU A 187 -0.23 28.82 19.62
N GLU A 188 -1.28 28.39 18.92
CA GLU A 188 -1.19 27.45 17.80
C GLU A 188 -0.26 28.00 16.70
N LEU A 189 -0.43 29.27 16.31
CA LEU A 189 0.41 29.94 15.31
C LEU A 189 1.89 29.94 15.73
N LYS A 190 2.18 30.22 17.00
CA LYS A 190 3.55 30.18 17.54
C LYS A 190 4.15 28.77 17.44
N THR A 191 3.39 27.72 17.74
CA THR A 191 3.88 26.34 17.60
C THR A 191 4.15 25.95 16.15
N VAL A 192 3.31 26.40 15.22
CA VAL A 192 3.49 26.15 13.78
C VAL A 192 4.71 26.89 13.27
N SER A 193 4.93 28.15 13.67
CA SER A 193 6.13 28.93 13.32
C SER A 193 7.41 28.21 13.73
N ILE A 194 7.49 27.74 14.97
CA ILE A 194 8.66 27.01 15.48
C ILE A 194 8.91 25.72 14.69
N LYS A 195 7.84 25.00 14.29
CA LYS A 195 7.97 23.79 13.47
C LYS A 195 8.47 24.10 12.06
N ALA A 196 7.96 25.18 11.45
CA ALA A 196 8.39 25.63 10.14
C ALA A 196 9.88 26.02 10.15
N GLU A 197 10.32 26.82 11.13
CA GLU A 197 11.73 27.20 11.31
C GLU A 197 12.64 25.98 11.47
N LYS A 198 12.25 24.98 12.27
CA LYS A 198 13.01 23.73 12.42
C LYS A 198 13.12 22.95 11.11
N SER A 199 12.03 22.87 10.34
CA SER A 199 12.04 22.19 9.04
C SER A 199 12.95 22.91 8.04
N GLU A 200 12.92 24.24 8.02
CA GLU A 200 13.77 25.07 7.18
C GLU A 200 15.25 24.91 7.53
N GLN A 201 15.60 24.92 8.81
CA GLN A 201 16.97 24.66 9.27
C GLN A 201 17.46 23.26 8.87
N GLN A 202 16.61 22.23 9.01
CA GLN A 202 16.95 20.87 8.56
C GLN A 202 17.17 20.80 7.05
N ALA A 203 16.30 21.44 6.27
CA ALA A 203 16.44 21.54 4.82
C ALA A 203 17.76 22.24 4.43
N HIS A 204 18.11 23.34 5.10
CA HIS A 204 19.36 24.05 4.88
C HIS A 204 20.58 23.18 5.18
N VAL A 205 20.59 22.47 6.32
CA VAL A 205 21.69 21.54 6.67
C VAL A 205 21.80 20.41 5.66
N PHE A 206 20.68 19.84 5.20
CA PHE A 206 20.68 18.79 4.19
C PHE A 206 21.20 19.30 2.84
N ASN A 207 20.74 20.47 2.39
CA ASN A 207 21.21 21.11 1.16
C ASN A 207 22.71 21.40 1.22
N LYS A 208 23.22 21.91 2.34
CA LYS A 208 24.66 22.13 2.51
C LYS A 208 25.46 20.83 2.40
N LYS A 209 25.01 19.76 3.06
CA LYS A 209 25.65 18.43 2.97
C LYS A 209 25.63 17.87 1.55
N LEU A 210 24.51 18.06 0.83
CA LEU A 210 24.37 17.60 -0.54
C LEU A 210 25.27 18.38 -1.50
N ALA A 211 25.34 19.71 -1.34
CA ALA A 211 26.24 20.56 -2.11
C ALA A 211 27.71 20.15 -1.92
N THR A 212 28.15 19.93 -0.66
CA THR A 212 29.51 19.44 -0.40
C THR A 212 29.78 18.08 -1.06
N LYS A 213 28.83 17.13 -0.98
CA LYS A 213 28.97 15.83 -1.66
C LYS A 213 29.04 15.97 -3.17
N TYR A 214 28.24 16.87 -3.74
CA TYR A 214 28.23 17.17 -5.16
C TYR A 214 29.57 17.76 -5.61
N GLU A 215 30.11 18.75 -4.88
CA GLU A 215 31.42 19.35 -5.16
C GLU A 215 32.55 18.31 -5.09
N ILE A 216 32.55 17.45 -4.08
CA ILE A 216 33.54 16.36 -3.96
C ILE A 216 33.42 15.41 -5.15
N ALA A 217 32.21 14.98 -5.50
CA ALA A 217 31.99 14.09 -6.63
C ALA A 217 32.41 14.75 -7.96
N SER A 218 32.05 16.02 -8.17
CA SER A 218 32.42 16.78 -9.37
C SER A 218 33.93 16.95 -9.48
N ARG A 219 34.62 17.22 -8.36
CA ARG A 219 36.08 17.29 -8.31
C ARG A 219 36.73 15.96 -8.65
N ILE A 220 36.26 14.85 -8.06
CA ILE A 220 36.74 13.51 -8.39
C ILE A 220 36.54 13.20 -9.87
N VAL A 221 35.38 13.53 -10.44
CA VAL A 221 35.11 13.34 -11.86
C VAL A 221 36.08 14.17 -12.71
N SER A 222 36.26 15.45 -12.39
CA SER A 222 37.14 16.34 -13.15
C SER A 222 38.63 15.99 -13.04
N GLU A 223 39.09 15.55 -11.88
CA GLU A 223 40.52 15.32 -11.61
C GLU A 223 40.96 13.87 -11.88
N LYS A 224 40.07 12.90 -11.67
CA LYS A 224 40.42 11.46 -11.68
C LYS A 224 39.79 10.67 -12.81
N ILE A 225 38.82 11.23 -13.54
CA ILE A 225 38.17 10.54 -14.66
C ILE A 225 38.61 11.20 -15.96
N ASN A 226 39.68 10.67 -16.55
CA ASN A 226 40.22 11.15 -17.83
C ASN A 226 39.32 10.83 -19.04
N PHE A 227 38.32 9.95 -18.85
CA PHE A 227 37.47 9.46 -19.92
C PHE A 227 36.04 9.22 -19.42
N ASN A 228 35.06 9.90 -20.03
CA ASN A 228 33.64 9.76 -19.74
C ASN A 228 32.92 9.04 -20.89
N ASP A 229 32.84 7.71 -20.81
CA ASP A 229 32.12 6.85 -21.75
C ASP A 229 30.63 6.69 -21.42
N THR A 230 30.14 7.33 -20.36
CA THR A 230 28.75 7.17 -19.91
C THR A 230 27.72 7.60 -20.97
N ASN A 231 28.12 8.40 -21.97
CA ASN A 231 27.29 8.77 -23.13
C ASN A 231 27.36 7.76 -24.30
N LEU A 232 28.33 6.83 -24.29
CA LEU A 232 28.55 5.83 -25.33
C LEU A 232 27.68 4.59 -25.05
N LYS A 233 26.46 4.63 -25.58
CA LYS A 233 25.44 3.57 -25.36
C LYS A 233 25.93 2.16 -25.68
N ASP A 234 26.78 1.98 -26.69
CA ASP A 234 27.26 0.65 -27.08
C ASP A 234 28.28 0.06 -26.11
N LEU A 235 29.13 0.90 -25.49
CA LEU A 235 30.02 0.48 -24.41
C LEU A 235 29.23 0.23 -23.12
N ASN A 236 28.22 1.05 -22.84
CA ASN A 236 27.35 0.85 -21.68
C ASN A 236 26.61 -0.49 -21.70
N LYS A 237 26.30 -1.06 -22.89
CA LYS A 237 25.71 -2.41 -23.01
C LYS A 237 26.66 -3.53 -22.56
N LEU A 238 27.96 -3.28 -22.46
CA LEU A 238 28.97 -4.23 -21.99
C LEU A 238 29.17 -4.18 -20.47
N ASN A 239 28.64 -3.15 -19.79
CA ASN A 239 28.78 -3.01 -18.35
C ASN A 239 28.14 -4.20 -17.61
N VAL A 240 28.88 -4.75 -16.65
CA VAL A 240 28.39 -5.83 -15.80
C VAL A 240 27.30 -5.27 -14.86
N PRO A 241 26.13 -5.93 -14.74
CA PRO A 241 25.09 -5.50 -13.82
C PRO A 241 25.64 -5.36 -12.38
N PRO A 242 25.36 -4.25 -11.68
CA PRO A 242 25.76 -4.10 -10.29
C PRO A 242 25.14 -5.19 -9.41
N HIS A 243 25.76 -5.52 -8.28
CA HIS A 243 25.20 -6.49 -7.33
C HIS A 243 24.06 -5.85 -6.50
N ASP A 244 22.89 -6.50 -6.44
CA ASP A 244 21.73 -6.07 -5.64
C ASP A 244 21.55 -7.06 -4.49
N ARG A 245 22.21 -6.73 -3.38
CA ARG A 245 22.15 -7.49 -2.13
C ARG A 245 20.73 -7.65 -1.60
N LYS A 246 19.83 -6.68 -1.83
CA LYS A 246 18.44 -6.77 -1.36
C LYS A 246 17.69 -7.83 -2.15
N ARG A 247 17.79 -7.80 -3.49
CA ARG A 247 17.18 -8.82 -4.35
C ARG A 247 17.75 -10.20 -4.07
N GLN A 248 19.08 -10.32 -3.93
CA GLN A 248 19.71 -11.62 -3.63
C GLN A 248 19.30 -12.15 -2.25
N SER A 249 19.19 -11.29 -1.24
CA SER A 249 18.67 -11.71 0.07
C SER A 249 17.21 -12.17 0.01
N LYS A 250 16.38 -11.55 -0.84
CA LYS A 250 14.99 -11.99 -1.05
C LYS A 250 14.95 -13.34 -1.79
N ILE A 251 15.76 -13.53 -2.83
CA ILE A 251 15.88 -14.83 -3.53
C ILE A 251 16.28 -15.93 -2.56
N LYS A 252 17.32 -15.71 -1.74
CA LYS A 252 17.75 -16.69 -0.74
C LYS A 252 16.60 -17.09 0.19
N LYS A 253 15.86 -16.10 0.72
CA LYS A 253 14.70 -16.36 1.58
C LYS A 253 13.65 -17.21 0.86
N LEU A 254 13.29 -16.84 -0.38
CA LEU A 254 12.26 -17.54 -1.15
C LEU A 254 12.68 -18.97 -1.54
N VAL A 255 13.95 -19.20 -1.86
CA VAL A 255 14.46 -20.54 -2.17
C VAL A 255 14.45 -21.42 -0.91
N SER A 256 14.80 -20.88 0.25
CA SER A 256 14.67 -21.61 1.52
C SER A 256 13.22 -21.95 1.86
N GLU A 257 12.30 -21.00 1.67
CA GLU A 257 10.86 -21.24 1.87
C GLU A 257 10.31 -22.30 0.91
N ALA A 258 10.73 -22.27 -0.37
CA ALA A 258 10.37 -23.29 -1.34
C ALA A 258 10.90 -24.69 -0.95
N LEU A 259 12.09 -24.77 -0.36
CA LEU A 259 12.67 -26.04 0.12
C LEU A 259 11.84 -26.63 1.25
N ASP A 260 11.40 -25.80 2.20
CA ASP A 260 10.57 -26.26 3.31
C ASP A 260 9.21 -26.76 2.82
N LEU A 261 8.58 -26.07 1.87
CA LEU A 261 7.34 -26.51 1.24
C LEU A 261 7.52 -27.82 0.46
N LEU A 262 8.62 -27.96 -0.28
CA LEU A 262 8.95 -29.16 -1.02
C LEU A 262 9.14 -30.35 -0.07
N ARG A 263 9.86 -30.18 1.05
CA ARG A 263 10.06 -31.23 2.06
C ARG A 263 8.75 -31.78 2.62
N ILE A 264 7.85 -30.88 3.02
CA ILE A 264 6.53 -31.28 3.54
C ILE A 264 5.75 -32.07 2.49
N PHE A 265 5.78 -31.61 1.23
CA PHE A 265 5.10 -32.27 0.13
C PHE A 265 5.69 -33.67 -0.18
N LEU A 266 7.02 -33.77 -0.29
CA LEU A 266 7.71 -35.04 -0.58
C LEU A 266 7.54 -36.06 0.56
N ALA A 267 7.54 -35.63 1.82
CA ALA A 267 7.25 -36.49 2.95
C ALA A 267 5.83 -37.09 2.84
N GLY A 268 4.82 -36.25 2.57
CA GLY A 268 3.45 -36.72 2.36
C GLY A 268 3.31 -37.68 1.17
N LEU A 269 4.10 -37.49 0.11
CA LEU A 269 4.12 -38.41 -1.04
C LEU A 269 4.77 -39.75 -0.70
N SER A 270 5.87 -39.71 0.05
CA SER A 270 6.57 -40.90 0.53
C SER A 270 5.64 -41.78 1.36
N ASP A 271 4.92 -41.16 2.30
CA ASP A 271 3.93 -41.85 3.12
C ASP A 271 2.79 -42.39 2.26
N TYR A 272 2.24 -41.59 1.35
CA TYR A 272 1.17 -42.03 0.44
C TYR A 272 1.58 -43.26 -0.39
N HIS A 273 2.77 -43.26 -0.99
CA HIS A 273 3.26 -44.41 -1.77
C HIS A 273 3.48 -45.65 -0.88
N THR A 274 4.01 -45.46 0.33
CA THR A 274 4.24 -46.55 1.29
C THR A 274 2.93 -47.18 1.75
N TYR A 275 1.92 -46.38 2.10
CA TYR A 275 0.61 -46.91 2.49
C TYR A 275 -0.17 -47.46 1.29
N MET A 276 0.05 -46.95 0.08
CA MET A 276 -0.53 -47.54 -1.14
C MET A 276 0.04 -48.94 -1.39
N GLU A 277 1.35 -49.13 -1.17
CA GLU A 277 1.98 -50.45 -1.24
C GLU A 277 1.32 -51.42 -0.24
N GLN A 278 1.17 -51.01 1.01
CA GLN A 278 0.50 -51.80 2.05
C GLN A 278 -0.95 -52.14 1.65
N ARG A 279 -1.70 -51.15 1.13
CA ARG A 279 -3.07 -51.35 0.68
C ARG A 279 -3.17 -52.39 -0.44
N ILE A 280 -2.25 -52.34 -1.42
CA ILE A 280 -2.23 -53.33 -2.51
C ILE A 280 -1.92 -54.72 -1.98
N ARG A 281 -0.97 -54.86 -1.05
CA ARG A 281 -0.68 -56.16 -0.41
C ARG A 281 -1.89 -56.74 0.33
N ILE A 282 -2.73 -55.89 0.95
CA ILE A 282 -3.96 -56.31 1.64
C ILE A 282 -5.06 -56.70 0.64
N LEU A 283 -5.19 -55.99 -0.49
CA LEU A 283 -6.25 -56.27 -1.48
C LEU A 283 -5.99 -57.52 -2.34
N PHE A 284 -4.74 -57.97 -2.40
CA PHE A 284 -4.31 -59.13 -3.15
C PHE A 284 -3.64 -60.13 -2.20
N ASP A 285 -4.47 -60.90 -1.47
CA ASP A 285 -4.01 -61.97 -0.56
C ASP A 285 -2.98 -62.90 -1.24
N GLU A 286 -3.23 -63.25 -2.50
CA GLU A 286 -2.24 -63.87 -3.39
C GLU A 286 -1.76 -62.85 -4.44
N PRO A 287 -0.47 -62.45 -4.43
CA PRO A 287 0.03 -61.41 -5.32
C PRO A 287 0.18 -61.93 -6.76
N THR A 288 -0.54 -61.30 -7.69
CA THR A 288 -0.34 -61.44 -9.14
C THR A 288 1.02 -60.88 -9.56
N ASP A 289 1.49 -61.23 -10.76
CA ASP A 289 2.72 -60.66 -11.30
C ASP A 289 2.63 -59.14 -11.46
N ILE A 290 1.43 -58.62 -11.71
CA ILE A 290 1.17 -57.18 -11.86
C ILE A 290 1.20 -56.50 -10.49
N SER A 291 0.50 -57.03 -9.48
CA SER A 291 0.47 -56.43 -8.13
C SER A 291 1.84 -56.49 -7.46
N ARG A 292 2.61 -57.56 -7.68
CA ARG A 292 4.00 -57.68 -7.21
C ARG A 292 4.91 -56.59 -7.80
N LYS A 293 4.85 -56.40 -9.12
CA LYS A 293 5.63 -55.34 -9.80
C LYS A 293 5.21 -53.94 -9.35
N LEU A 294 3.92 -53.71 -9.11
CA LEU A 294 3.45 -52.43 -8.58
C LEU A 294 4.03 -52.18 -7.18
N CYS A 295 3.98 -53.17 -6.29
CA CYS A 295 4.57 -53.08 -4.96
C CYS A 295 6.10 -52.84 -5.01
N GLU A 296 6.82 -53.54 -5.88
CA GLU A 296 8.26 -53.32 -6.08
C GLU A 296 8.57 -51.88 -6.51
N HIS A 297 7.77 -51.32 -7.42
CA HIS A 297 7.92 -49.92 -7.83
C HIS A 297 7.56 -48.96 -6.70
N LEU A 298 6.44 -49.16 -6.01
CA LEU A 298 6.05 -48.33 -4.87
C LEU A 298 7.11 -48.36 -3.77
N HIS A 299 7.75 -49.50 -3.51
CA HIS A 299 8.82 -49.62 -2.53
C HIS A 299 10.05 -48.74 -2.85
N GLN A 300 10.33 -48.51 -4.14
CA GLN A 300 11.44 -47.66 -4.59
C GLN A 300 11.21 -46.16 -4.35
N ASN A 301 10.02 -45.75 -3.89
CA ASN A 301 9.63 -44.33 -3.77
C ASN A 301 10.63 -43.51 -2.94
N ALA A 302 11.10 -44.04 -1.80
CA ALA A 302 11.90 -43.29 -0.84
C ALA A 302 13.24 -42.84 -1.44
N MET A 303 13.89 -43.70 -2.24
CA MET A 303 15.15 -43.39 -2.90
C MET A 303 14.98 -42.26 -3.93
N ILE A 304 13.91 -42.33 -4.73
CA ILE A 304 13.63 -41.37 -5.81
C ILE A 304 13.26 -40.00 -5.21
N LEU A 305 12.36 -39.97 -4.24
CA LEU A 305 11.93 -38.73 -3.57
C LEU A 305 13.07 -38.08 -2.79
N ARG A 306 13.93 -38.87 -2.13
CA ARG A 306 15.12 -38.36 -1.44
C ARG A 306 16.09 -37.67 -2.40
N ASN A 307 16.25 -38.17 -3.62
CA ASN A 307 17.10 -37.52 -4.62
C ASN A 307 16.55 -36.14 -5.02
N VAL A 308 15.22 -36.01 -5.16
CA VAL A 308 14.55 -34.72 -5.43
C VAL A 308 14.80 -33.73 -4.29
N GLU A 309 14.64 -34.18 -3.03
CA GLU A 309 14.89 -33.32 -1.87
C GLU A 309 16.36 -32.89 -1.79
N GLN A 310 17.29 -33.83 -1.93
CA GLN A 310 18.71 -33.58 -1.77
C GLN A 310 19.26 -32.63 -2.85
N SER A 311 18.83 -32.81 -4.10
CA SER A 311 19.22 -31.91 -5.20
C SER A 311 18.70 -30.48 -5.00
N PHE A 312 17.45 -30.29 -4.54
CA PHE A 312 16.95 -28.94 -4.23
C PHE A 312 17.64 -28.32 -3.00
N ASN A 313 17.95 -29.12 -1.99
CA ASN A 313 18.70 -28.68 -0.81
C ASN A 313 20.11 -28.21 -1.19
N ASN A 314 20.80 -28.94 -2.07
CA ASN A 314 22.10 -28.54 -2.62
C ASN A 314 22.01 -27.20 -3.35
N PHE A 315 20.99 -27.02 -4.20
CA PHE A 315 20.72 -25.74 -4.85
C PHE A 315 20.51 -24.61 -3.83
N SER A 316 19.66 -24.82 -2.81
CA SER A 316 19.40 -23.84 -1.75
C SER A 316 20.67 -23.40 -1.02
N CYS A 317 21.56 -24.35 -0.70
CA CYS A 317 22.86 -24.07 -0.08
C CYS A 317 23.80 -23.22 -0.96
N GLN A 318 23.72 -23.35 -2.29
CA GLN A 318 24.51 -22.55 -3.23
C GLN A 318 24.02 -21.09 -3.35
N VAL A 319 22.77 -20.80 -2.95
CA VAL A 319 22.22 -19.44 -3.00
C VAL A 319 22.80 -18.58 -1.87
N THR A 320 23.75 -17.71 -2.23
CA THR A 320 24.39 -16.78 -1.30
C THR A 320 23.94 -15.33 -1.51
N LYS A 321 24.21 -14.46 -0.53
CA LYS A 321 23.88 -13.03 -0.64
C LYS A 321 24.90 -12.27 -1.49
N ASP A 322 26.10 -12.81 -1.67
CA ASP A 322 27.24 -12.11 -2.27
C ASP A 322 27.46 -12.43 -3.75
N VAL A 323 26.84 -13.50 -4.25
CA VAL A 323 26.87 -13.87 -5.67
C VAL A 323 25.56 -13.50 -6.34
N LEU A 324 25.64 -12.95 -7.56
CA LEU A 324 24.46 -12.65 -8.35
C LEU A 324 23.85 -13.94 -8.91
N LEU A 325 22.75 -14.40 -8.32
CA LEU A 325 21.94 -15.48 -8.89
C LEU A 325 21.01 -14.92 -9.98
N THR A 326 21.13 -15.50 -11.17
CA THR A 326 20.25 -15.34 -12.33
C THR A 326 19.86 -16.73 -12.82
N LEU A 327 18.80 -16.87 -13.63
CA LEU A 327 18.41 -18.17 -14.16
C LEU A 327 19.55 -18.81 -14.97
N GLU A 328 20.33 -18.01 -15.70
CA GLU A 328 21.47 -18.49 -16.48
C GLU A 328 22.64 -18.98 -15.62
N THR A 329 22.75 -18.49 -14.39
CA THR A 329 23.82 -18.83 -13.44
C THR A 329 23.38 -19.80 -12.34
N ALA A 330 22.11 -20.20 -12.31
CA ALA A 330 21.54 -21.11 -11.32
C ALA A 330 21.87 -22.58 -11.63
N SER A 331 23.16 -22.92 -11.70
CA SER A 331 23.60 -24.27 -12.11
C SER A 331 23.07 -25.40 -11.22
N GLY A 332 22.93 -25.18 -9.90
CA GLY A 332 22.36 -26.19 -9.00
C GLY A 332 20.89 -26.51 -9.27
N PHE A 333 20.15 -25.63 -9.95
CA PHE A 333 18.75 -25.89 -10.30
C PHE A 333 18.60 -26.95 -11.39
N GLU A 334 19.62 -27.14 -12.24
CA GLU A 334 19.64 -28.17 -13.28
C GLU A 334 19.61 -29.58 -12.68
N GLU A 335 20.39 -29.82 -11.62
CA GLU A 335 20.42 -31.09 -10.89
C GLU A 335 19.06 -31.43 -10.26
N PHE A 336 18.39 -30.43 -9.66
CA PHE A 336 17.04 -30.59 -9.15
C PHE A 336 16.04 -30.90 -10.26
N SER A 337 16.09 -30.17 -11.37
CA SER A 337 15.18 -30.39 -12.48
C SER A 337 15.31 -31.81 -13.04
N GLU A 338 16.52 -32.36 -13.10
CA GLU A 338 16.74 -33.74 -13.55
C GLU A 338 16.22 -34.77 -12.54
N ALA A 339 16.44 -34.55 -11.24
CA ALA A 339 15.88 -35.42 -10.20
C ALA A 339 14.33 -35.40 -10.23
N PHE A 340 13.71 -34.24 -10.42
CA PHE A 340 12.26 -34.10 -10.54
C PHE A 340 11.73 -34.78 -11.81
N HIS A 341 12.47 -34.71 -12.93
CA HIS A 341 12.13 -35.42 -14.17
C HIS A 341 12.12 -36.94 -13.98
N GLN A 342 13.09 -37.48 -13.23
CA GLN A 342 13.13 -38.90 -12.87
C GLN A 342 11.90 -39.29 -12.03
N TYR A 343 11.48 -38.45 -11.08
CA TYR A 343 10.26 -38.66 -10.32
C TYR A 343 8.99 -38.62 -11.19
N SER A 344 8.88 -37.65 -12.11
CA SER A 344 7.79 -37.56 -13.09
C SER A 344 7.68 -38.85 -13.93
N SER A 345 8.82 -39.34 -14.45
CA SER A 345 8.89 -40.59 -15.22
C SER A 345 8.53 -41.82 -14.38
N TYR A 346 8.97 -41.84 -13.12
CA TYR A 346 8.61 -42.88 -12.15
C TYR A 346 7.09 -42.92 -11.88
N LEU A 347 6.43 -41.78 -11.73
CA LEU A 347 4.98 -41.72 -11.56
C LEU A 347 4.21 -42.24 -12.77
N GLN A 348 4.69 -41.98 -14.00
CA GLN A 348 4.08 -42.55 -15.22
C GLN A 348 4.17 -44.08 -15.23
N LYS A 349 5.29 -44.63 -14.73
CA LYS A 349 5.46 -46.07 -14.55
C LYS A 349 4.49 -46.63 -13.52
N ILE A 350 4.35 -46.00 -12.35
CA ILE A 350 3.35 -46.39 -11.34
C ILE A 350 1.94 -46.38 -11.92
N LEU A 351 1.55 -45.30 -12.62
CA LEU A 351 0.22 -45.17 -13.22
C LEU A 351 -0.13 -46.34 -14.16
N SER A 352 0.84 -46.80 -14.94
CA SER A 352 0.67 -47.93 -15.85
C SER A 352 0.32 -49.20 -15.10
N TYR A 353 1.09 -49.52 -14.05
CA TYR A 353 0.84 -50.71 -13.21
C TYR A 353 -0.43 -50.58 -12.35
N GLN A 354 -0.70 -49.39 -11.81
CA GLN A 354 -1.92 -49.10 -11.06
C GLN A 354 -3.17 -49.28 -11.94
N THR A 355 -3.11 -48.86 -13.20
CA THR A 355 -4.19 -49.08 -14.17
C THR A 355 -4.47 -50.56 -14.38
N LEU A 356 -3.43 -51.39 -14.50
CA LEU A 356 -3.58 -52.83 -14.65
C LEU A 356 -4.11 -53.48 -13.36
N CYS A 357 -3.57 -53.12 -12.19
CA CYS A 357 -4.05 -53.65 -10.91
C CYS A 357 -5.53 -53.29 -10.66
N THR A 358 -5.94 -52.05 -10.97
CA THR A 358 -7.35 -51.66 -10.83
C THR A 358 -8.26 -52.47 -11.77
N LYS A 359 -7.82 -52.81 -12.98
CA LYS A 359 -8.58 -53.70 -13.88
C LYS A 359 -8.71 -55.11 -13.30
N GLU A 360 -7.64 -55.67 -12.74
CA GLU A 360 -7.69 -56.98 -12.05
C GLU A 360 -8.63 -56.94 -10.85
N GLU A 361 -8.56 -55.88 -10.03
CA GLU A 361 -9.45 -55.66 -8.88
C GLU A 361 -10.93 -55.61 -9.31
N CYS A 362 -11.23 -54.85 -10.37
CA CYS A 362 -12.60 -54.71 -10.88
C CYS A 362 -13.15 -55.97 -11.57
N SER A 363 -12.27 -56.89 -12.00
CA SER A 363 -12.68 -58.15 -12.66
C SER A 363 -13.12 -59.22 -11.66
N LYS A 364 -12.97 -58.99 -10.35
CA LYS A 364 -13.37 -59.96 -9.32
C LYS A 364 -14.92 -60.09 -9.30
N PRO A 365 -15.49 -61.30 -9.22
CA PRO A 365 -16.95 -61.49 -9.20
C PRO A 365 -17.66 -60.80 -8.03
N THR A 366 -16.93 -60.53 -6.95
CA THR A 366 -17.41 -59.85 -5.74
C THR A 366 -17.39 -58.32 -5.87
N TYR A 367 -16.90 -57.77 -6.98
CA TYR A 367 -16.78 -56.33 -7.19
C TYR A 367 -18.09 -55.74 -7.72
N SER A 368 -18.73 -54.85 -6.93
CA SER A 368 -19.99 -54.22 -7.35
C SER A 368 -19.77 -53.14 -8.41
N ALA A 369 -20.78 -52.87 -9.24
CA ALA A 369 -20.73 -51.80 -10.24
C ALA A 369 -20.46 -50.41 -9.64
N SER A 370 -20.95 -50.16 -8.42
CA SER A 370 -20.67 -48.93 -7.67
C SER A 370 -19.18 -48.82 -7.30
N MET A 371 -18.59 -49.91 -6.81
CA MET A 371 -17.15 -49.96 -6.47
C MET A 371 -16.27 -49.84 -7.70
N GLU A 372 -16.66 -50.43 -8.83
CA GLU A 372 -16.00 -50.26 -10.12
C GLU A 372 -15.97 -48.79 -10.54
N GLN A 373 -17.13 -48.12 -10.52
CA GLN A 373 -17.22 -46.70 -10.87
C GLN A 373 -16.32 -45.83 -9.99
N LEU A 374 -16.31 -46.05 -8.67
CA LEU A 374 -15.50 -45.30 -7.72
C LEU A 374 -13.99 -45.56 -7.92
N SER A 375 -13.61 -46.79 -8.27
CA SER A 375 -12.21 -47.16 -8.53
C SER A 375 -11.68 -46.56 -9.81
N LEU A 376 -12.48 -46.58 -10.87
CA LEU A 376 -12.16 -45.89 -12.12
C LEU A 376 -12.09 -44.37 -11.92
N ALA A 377 -12.96 -43.80 -11.08
CA ALA A 377 -12.90 -42.38 -10.72
C ALA A 377 -11.60 -42.02 -9.98
N MET A 378 -11.19 -42.84 -9.00
CA MET A 378 -9.92 -42.67 -8.28
C MET A 378 -8.72 -42.82 -9.23
N LEU A 379 -8.71 -43.84 -10.09
CA LEU A 379 -7.64 -44.04 -11.08
C LEU A 379 -7.55 -42.85 -12.04
N LYS A 380 -8.69 -42.32 -12.50
CA LYS A 380 -8.74 -41.12 -13.35
C LYS A 380 -8.22 -39.88 -12.61
N ALA A 381 -8.51 -39.74 -11.32
CA ALA A 381 -7.97 -38.65 -10.51
C ALA A 381 -6.45 -38.78 -10.34
N PHE A 382 -5.94 -39.99 -10.14
CA PHE A 382 -4.51 -40.26 -10.05
C PHE A 382 -3.80 -40.02 -11.39
N ALA A 383 -4.40 -40.41 -12.51
CA ALA A 383 -3.89 -40.09 -13.85
C ALA A 383 -3.76 -38.58 -14.09
N LYS A 384 -4.75 -37.79 -13.64
CA LYS A 384 -4.67 -36.32 -13.67
C LYS A 384 -3.55 -35.78 -12.79
N PHE A 385 -3.33 -36.37 -11.62
CA PHE A 385 -2.22 -36.01 -10.73
C PHE A 385 -0.86 -36.25 -11.41
N VAL A 386 -0.66 -37.41 -12.03
CA VAL A 386 0.56 -37.69 -12.80
C VAL A 386 0.74 -36.71 -13.96
N ALA A 387 -0.32 -36.41 -14.71
CA ALA A 387 -0.26 -35.47 -15.82
C ALA A 387 0.16 -34.05 -15.40
N VAL A 388 -0.34 -33.55 -14.26
CA VAL A 388 0.05 -32.21 -13.78
C VAL A 388 1.46 -32.18 -13.20
N ILE A 389 1.95 -33.29 -12.62
CA ILE A 389 3.37 -33.40 -12.24
C ILE A 389 4.26 -33.34 -13.49
N SER A 390 3.89 -34.00 -14.58
CA SER A 390 4.63 -33.89 -15.86
C SER A 390 4.57 -32.50 -16.48
N GLU A 391 3.47 -31.76 -16.27
CA GLU A 391 3.36 -30.36 -16.69
C GLU A 391 4.30 -29.45 -15.86
N LEU A 392 4.36 -29.62 -14.54
CA LEU A 392 5.33 -28.93 -13.67
C LEU A 392 6.78 -29.26 -14.05
N ASP A 393 7.09 -30.53 -14.31
CA ASP A 393 8.40 -30.98 -14.80
C ASP A 393 8.82 -30.24 -16.07
N THR A 394 7.90 -30.08 -17.03
CA THR A 394 8.17 -29.35 -18.28
C THR A 394 8.63 -27.91 -18.00
N TYR A 395 7.96 -27.20 -17.08
CA TYR A 395 8.34 -25.84 -16.74
C TYR A 395 9.64 -25.76 -15.93
N PHE A 396 9.91 -26.71 -15.04
CA PHE A 396 11.19 -26.78 -14.34
C PHE A 396 12.35 -27.02 -15.31
N ARG A 397 12.20 -27.93 -16.28
CA ARG A 397 13.22 -28.17 -17.31
C ARG A 397 13.43 -26.96 -18.20
N LEU A 398 12.36 -26.24 -18.57
CA LEU A 398 12.49 -24.98 -19.31
C LEU A 398 13.27 -23.93 -18.51
N LEU A 399 12.98 -23.75 -17.22
CA LEU A 399 13.72 -22.83 -16.36
C LEU A 399 15.20 -23.25 -16.19
N ALA A 400 15.48 -24.54 -16.05
CA ALA A 400 16.84 -25.06 -15.96
C ALA A 400 17.65 -24.86 -17.26
N SER A 401 16.98 -24.87 -18.41
CA SER A 401 17.61 -24.67 -19.73
C SER A 401 18.06 -23.22 -20.00
N ALA A 402 17.73 -22.27 -19.11
CA ALA A 402 18.11 -20.86 -19.26
C ALA A 402 19.63 -20.67 -19.34
N GLY A 403 20.42 -21.53 -18.71
CA GLY A 403 21.89 -21.46 -18.75
C GLY A 403 22.54 -22.11 -19.97
N SER A 404 21.78 -22.67 -20.91
CA SER A 404 22.26 -23.32 -22.13
C SER A 404 21.50 -22.84 -23.38
N ASP A 405 21.08 -21.57 -23.38
CA ASP A 405 20.28 -20.92 -24.44
C ASP A 405 18.92 -21.58 -24.76
N GLY A 406 18.42 -22.50 -23.93
CA GLY A 406 17.13 -23.17 -24.15
C GLY A 406 15.92 -22.29 -23.84
N LEU A 407 16.07 -21.33 -22.90
CA LEU A 407 15.03 -20.37 -22.55
C LEU A 407 15.50 -18.93 -22.78
N LEU A 408 14.83 -18.24 -23.71
CA LEU A 408 15.03 -16.81 -23.93
C LEU A 408 14.59 -16.01 -22.69
N SER A 409 15.41 -15.04 -22.27
CA SER A 409 15.12 -14.19 -21.09
C SER A 409 13.78 -13.44 -21.20
N SER A 410 13.34 -13.12 -22.41
CA SER A 410 12.02 -12.50 -22.68
C SER A 410 10.83 -13.40 -22.34
N ASN A 411 11.05 -14.71 -22.30
CA ASN A 411 10.01 -15.71 -22.04
C ASN A 411 9.99 -16.18 -20.58
N ALA A 412 11.02 -15.88 -19.78
CA ALA A 412 11.11 -16.31 -18.38
C ALA A 412 9.89 -15.87 -17.55
N ALA A 413 9.42 -14.63 -17.72
CA ALA A 413 8.22 -14.13 -17.05
C ALA A 413 6.96 -14.95 -17.40
N LYS A 414 6.81 -15.34 -18.68
CA LYS A 414 5.68 -16.18 -19.12
C LYS A 414 5.76 -17.58 -18.52
N VAL A 415 6.96 -18.16 -18.44
CA VAL A 415 7.16 -19.48 -17.82
C VAL A 415 6.80 -19.45 -16.33
N PHE A 416 7.18 -18.41 -15.59
CA PHE A 416 6.75 -18.26 -14.18
C PHE A 416 5.25 -18.08 -14.02
N ALA A 417 4.58 -17.33 -14.91
CA ALA A 417 3.12 -17.22 -14.91
C ALA A 417 2.42 -18.55 -15.20
N LEU A 418 2.96 -19.35 -16.13
CA LEU A 418 2.47 -20.69 -16.41
C LEU A 418 2.69 -21.64 -15.23
N LEU A 419 3.84 -21.54 -14.55
CA LEU A 419 4.14 -22.32 -13.36
C LEU A 419 3.16 -21.98 -12.21
N ASP A 420 2.83 -20.71 -12.01
CA ASP A 420 1.81 -20.27 -11.04
C ASP A 420 0.44 -20.89 -11.32
N SER A 421 -0.05 -20.73 -12.56
CA SER A 421 -1.33 -21.31 -12.98
C SER A 421 -1.35 -22.84 -12.86
N THR A 422 -0.23 -23.49 -13.18
CA THR A 422 -0.09 -24.95 -13.06
C THR A 422 -0.07 -25.40 -11.61
N ALA A 423 0.51 -24.61 -10.69
CA ALA A 423 0.47 -24.91 -9.26
C ALA A 423 -0.94 -24.81 -8.67
N GLU A 424 -1.74 -23.84 -9.13
CA GLU A 424 -3.16 -23.76 -8.76
C GLU A 424 -3.96 -24.97 -9.28
N LYS A 425 -3.74 -25.32 -10.56
CA LYS A 425 -4.32 -26.53 -11.17
C LYS A 425 -3.90 -27.79 -10.42
N PHE A 426 -2.63 -27.89 -10.05
CA PHE A 426 -2.05 -28.99 -9.28
C PHE A 426 -2.78 -29.17 -7.96
N HIS A 427 -2.96 -28.09 -7.19
CA HIS A 427 -3.69 -28.14 -5.93
C HIS A 427 -5.15 -28.63 -6.11
N LYS A 428 -5.86 -28.12 -7.14
CA LYS A 428 -7.24 -28.58 -7.46
C LYS A 428 -7.28 -30.07 -7.77
N ILE A 429 -6.28 -30.59 -8.50
CA ILE A 429 -6.18 -32.00 -8.84
C ILE A 429 -5.89 -32.87 -7.62
N VAL A 430 -4.96 -32.47 -6.74
CA VAL A 430 -4.67 -33.18 -5.49
C VAL A 430 -5.91 -33.25 -4.59
N ARG A 431 -6.67 -32.15 -4.50
CA ARG A 431 -7.97 -32.13 -3.80
C ARG A 431 -8.96 -33.11 -4.41
N GLY A 432 -9.08 -33.13 -5.74
CA GLY A 432 -9.93 -34.10 -6.45
C GLY A 432 -9.53 -35.56 -6.22
N LEU A 433 -8.22 -35.85 -6.15
CA LEU A 433 -7.72 -37.19 -5.80
C LEU A 433 -8.10 -37.59 -4.37
N SER A 434 -7.93 -36.68 -3.41
CA SER A 434 -8.36 -36.90 -2.02
C SER A 434 -9.86 -37.18 -1.91
N THR A 435 -10.70 -36.39 -2.58
CA THR A 435 -12.15 -36.62 -2.61
C THR A 435 -12.52 -37.95 -3.26
N ALA A 436 -11.92 -38.29 -4.40
CA ALA A 436 -12.19 -39.56 -5.08
C ALA A 436 -11.81 -40.77 -4.22
N PHE A 437 -10.67 -40.70 -3.51
CA PHE A 437 -10.26 -41.74 -2.57
C PHE A 437 -11.25 -41.84 -1.40
N HIS A 438 -11.63 -40.71 -0.78
CA HIS A 438 -12.60 -40.69 0.31
C HIS A 438 -13.94 -41.33 -0.10
N SER A 439 -14.47 -41.00 -1.28
CA SER A 439 -15.70 -41.62 -1.79
C SER A 439 -15.56 -43.12 -2.00
N LYS A 440 -14.43 -43.61 -2.54
CA LYS A 440 -14.17 -45.06 -2.66
C LYS A 440 -14.12 -45.71 -1.27
N LYS A 441 -13.32 -45.16 -0.35
CA LYS A 441 -13.15 -45.63 1.02
C LYS A 441 -14.48 -45.79 1.75
N MET A 442 -15.37 -44.80 1.67
CA MET A 442 -16.66 -44.83 2.37
C MET A 442 -17.53 -46.02 1.97
N VAL A 443 -17.59 -46.35 0.67
CA VAL A 443 -18.36 -47.51 0.18
C VAL A 443 -17.61 -48.82 0.46
N GLU A 444 -16.28 -48.83 0.30
CA GLU A 444 -15.45 -50.00 0.61
C GLU A 444 -15.60 -50.42 2.08
N HIS A 445 -15.63 -49.46 3.01
CA HIS A 445 -15.73 -49.71 4.45
C HIS A 445 -17.08 -50.26 4.90
N GLN A 446 -18.12 -50.05 4.09
CA GLN A 446 -19.46 -50.62 4.31
C GLN A 446 -19.57 -52.07 3.83
N THR A 447 -18.58 -52.56 3.06
CA THR A 447 -18.60 -53.93 2.55
C THR A 447 -18.26 -54.92 3.68
N PRO A 448 -19.06 -55.97 3.92
CA PRO A 448 -18.83 -56.91 5.03
C PRO A 448 -17.49 -57.65 4.98
N THR A 449 -16.88 -57.77 3.79
CA THR A 449 -15.59 -58.44 3.55
C THR A 449 -14.38 -57.56 3.84
N THR A 450 -14.58 -56.28 4.19
CA THR A 450 -13.49 -55.34 4.42
C THR A 450 -12.84 -55.58 5.78
N THR A 451 -11.55 -55.93 5.76
CA THR A 451 -10.76 -56.23 6.97
C THR A 451 -10.46 -54.97 7.78
N GLN A 452 -10.25 -55.12 9.10
CA GLN A 452 -9.87 -54.00 9.97
C GLN A 452 -8.51 -53.41 9.59
N THR A 453 -7.59 -54.24 9.08
CA THR A 453 -6.28 -53.81 8.59
C THR A 453 -6.42 -52.93 7.35
N LEU A 454 -7.32 -53.25 6.42
CA LEU A 454 -7.61 -52.37 5.28
C LEU A 454 -8.16 -51.03 5.74
N LYS A 455 -9.10 -51.03 6.71
CA LYS A 455 -9.69 -49.79 7.25
C LYS A 455 -8.65 -48.86 7.86
N SER A 456 -7.74 -49.39 8.69
CA SER A 456 -6.68 -48.58 9.29
C SER A 456 -5.67 -48.07 8.26
N THR A 457 -5.29 -48.89 7.26
CA THR A 457 -4.43 -48.43 6.16
C THR A 457 -5.09 -47.30 5.35
N ASP A 458 -6.40 -47.39 5.09
CA ASP A 458 -7.13 -46.33 4.38
C ASP A 458 -7.25 -45.03 5.19
N GLU A 459 -7.33 -45.10 6.53
CA GLU A 459 -7.25 -43.92 7.41
C GLU A 459 -5.89 -43.23 7.34
N CYS A 460 -4.80 -44.01 7.29
CA CYS A 460 -3.46 -43.48 7.06
C CYS A 460 -3.38 -42.79 5.68
N LEU A 461 -3.87 -43.44 4.62
CA LEU A 461 -3.90 -42.86 3.27
C LEU A 461 -4.72 -41.57 3.18
N GLU A 462 -5.87 -41.52 3.83
CA GLU A 462 -6.69 -40.31 3.91
C GLU A 462 -5.93 -39.15 4.58
N THR A 463 -5.21 -39.46 5.66
CA THR A 463 -4.34 -38.48 6.36
C THR A 463 -3.20 -38.00 5.46
N CYS A 464 -2.54 -38.90 4.72
CA CYS A 464 -1.51 -38.53 3.74
C CYS A 464 -2.10 -37.60 2.66
N LEU A 465 -3.25 -37.95 2.09
CA LEU A 465 -3.91 -37.14 1.08
C LEU A 465 -4.33 -35.76 1.60
N ALA A 466 -4.82 -35.67 2.84
CA ALA A 466 -5.12 -34.38 3.48
C ALA A 466 -3.87 -33.51 3.66
N SER A 467 -2.73 -34.12 4.03
CA SER A 467 -1.42 -33.45 4.09
C SER A 467 -0.98 -32.95 2.71
N LEU A 468 -1.17 -33.77 1.66
CA LEU A 468 -0.88 -33.39 0.27
C LEU A 468 -1.77 -32.24 -0.23
N VAL A 469 -3.06 -32.23 0.13
CA VAL A 469 -3.96 -31.10 -0.18
C VAL A 469 -3.47 -29.82 0.50
N THR A 470 -3.06 -29.92 1.76
CA THR A 470 -2.56 -28.77 2.53
C THR A 470 -1.25 -28.23 1.96
N SER A 471 -0.28 -29.10 1.69
CA SER A 471 1.03 -28.71 1.15
C SER A 471 0.92 -28.17 -0.28
N SER A 472 0.14 -28.80 -1.16
CA SER A 472 -0.11 -28.28 -2.52
C SER A 472 -0.79 -26.89 -2.50
N SER A 473 -1.68 -26.63 -1.54
CA SER A 473 -2.27 -25.28 -1.36
C SER A 473 -1.22 -24.24 -1.00
N LYS A 474 -0.29 -24.60 -0.10
CA LYS A 474 0.80 -23.69 0.32
C LYS A 474 1.77 -23.43 -0.83
N ILE A 475 2.11 -24.45 -1.63
CA ILE A 475 2.94 -24.31 -2.84
C ILE A 475 2.28 -23.36 -3.85
N SER A 476 0.98 -23.55 -4.13
CA SER A 476 0.23 -22.67 -5.02
C SER A 476 0.21 -21.23 -4.51
N HIS A 477 -0.09 -21.02 -3.22
CA HIS A 477 -0.09 -19.68 -2.63
C HIS A 477 1.29 -19.01 -2.66
N PHE A 478 2.35 -19.78 -2.39
CA PHE A 478 3.73 -19.30 -2.46
C PHE A 478 4.10 -18.82 -3.86
N LEU A 479 3.79 -19.60 -4.90
CA LEU A 479 4.06 -19.21 -6.28
C LEU A 479 3.24 -17.97 -6.65
N HIS A 480 1.95 -17.93 -6.32
CA HIS A 480 1.07 -16.82 -6.65
C HIS A 480 1.53 -15.50 -6.02
N THR A 481 1.87 -15.53 -4.73
CA THR A 481 2.33 -14.35 -3.99
C THR A 481 3.66 -13.80 -4.51
N ASN A 482 4.49 -14.67 -5.11
CA ASN A 482 5.84 -14.32 -5.55
C ASN A 482 6.01 -14.29 -7.08
N VAL A 483 4.96 -14.54 -7.87
CA VAL A 483 5.05 -14.64 -9.34
C VAL A 483 5.55 -13.34 -9.97
N GLU A 484 5.12 -12.17 -9.47
CA GLU A 484 5.61 -10.87 -9.93
C GLU A 484 7.10 -10.70 -9.66
N PHE A 485 7.57 -11.15 -8.50
CA PHE A 485 8.97 -11.09 -8.16
C PHE A 485 9.82 -12.01 -9.05
N PHE A 486 9.38 -13.25 -9.30
CA PHE A 486 10.05 -14.19 -10.20
C PHE A 486 10.03 -13.71 -11.66
N SER A 487 8.93 -13.08 -12.07
CA SER A 487 8.75 -12.52 -13.42
C SER A 487 9.48 -11.20 -13.62
N SER A 488 9.81 -10.47 -12.56
CA SER A 488 10.54 -9.22 -12.64
C SER A 488 11.94 -9.45 -13.21
N THR A 489 12.24 -8.76 -14.32
CA THR A 489 13.63 -8.65 -14.78
C THR A 489 14.44 -8.07 -13.64
N SER A 490 15.61 -8.62 -13.40
CA SER A 490 16.49 -8.11 -12.36
C SER A 490 16.74 -6.62 -12.62
N GLY A 491 16.25 -5.77 -11.71
CA GLY A 491 16.16 -4.30 -11.84
C GLY A 491 17.51 -3.58 -11.80
N PHE A 492 18.55 -4.22 -12.30
CA PHE A 492 19.87 -3.64 -12.42
C PHE A 492 19.85 -2.57 -13.49
N ARG A 493 19.93 -1.31 -13.07
CA ARG A 493 20.37 -0.25 -13.98
C ARG A 493 21.83 -0.49 -14.29
N VAL A 494 22.10 -0.99 -15.48
CA VAL A 494 23.44 -1.00 -16.04
C VAL A 494 23.90 0.46 -16.09
N ARG A 495 25.07 0.75 -15.52
CA ARG A 495 25.62 2.11 -15.46
C ARG A 495 25.61 2.72 -16.87
N GLY A 496 25.02 3.91 -17.01
CA GLY A 496 24.93 4.61 -18.29
C GLY A 496 23.79 4.19 -19.24
N VAL A 497 22.90 3.27 -18.82
CA VAL A 497 21.72 2.86 -19.61
C VAL A 497 20.44 3.49 -19.03
N SER A 498 19.72 4.27 -19.84
CA SER A 498 18.40 4.79 -19.48
C SER A 498 17.39 3.64 -19.33
N SER A 499 16.50 3.78 -18.35
CA SER A 499 15.65 2.74 -17.75
C SER A 499 14.78 1.87 -18.68
N ASP A 500 14.69 2.19 -19.97
CA ASP A 500 13.74 1.57 -20.90
C ASP A 500 14.35 0.49 -21.82
N GLN A 501 15.67 0.28 -21.78
CA GLN A 501 16.35 -0.72 -22.61
C GLN A 501 17.23 -1.65 -21.76
N ASN A 502 16.60 -2.55 -21.00
CA ASN A 502 17.28 -3.62 -20.28
C ASN A 502 17.74 -4.74 -21.24
N VAL A 503 18.70 -4.44 -22.11
CA VAL A 503 19.35 -5.47 -22.94
C VAL A 503 20.86 -5.32 -22.81
N GLY A 504 21.44 -6.06 -21.87
CA GLY A 504 22.88 -6.31 -21.87
C GLY A 504 23.29 -6.98 -23.20
N SER A 505 24.48 -6.66 -23.70
CA SER A 505 24.96 -7.21 -24.96
C SER A 505 24.96 -8.75 -24.96
N PRO A 506 24.56 -9.43 -26.04
CA PRO A 506 24.66 -10.89 -26.17
C PRO A 506 26.05 -11.44 -25.86
N ILE A 507 27.11 -10.66 -26.11
CA ILE A 507 28.49 -11.04 -25.81
C ILE A 507 28.73 -11.24 -24.31
N VAL A 508 28.07 -10.46 -23.45
CA VAL A 508 28.16 -10.59 -21.99
C VAL A 508 27.51 -11.90 -21.53
N ARG A 509 26.45 -12.35 -22.21
CA ARG A 509 25.86 -13.68 -21.97
C ARG A 509 26.83 -14.79 -22.39
N SER A 510 27.45 -14.67 -23.57
CA SER A 510 28.45 -15.62 -24.04
C SER A 510 29.62 -15.76 -23.07
N PHE A 511 30.15 -14.65 -22.53
CA PHE A 511 31.20 -14.70 -21.51
C PHE A 511 30.76 -15.38 -20.20
N LYS A 512 29.52 -15.15 -19.76
CA LYS A 512 28.96 -15.87 -18.59
C LYS A 512 28.87 -17.37 -18.84
N GLN A 513 28.44 -17.78 -20.03
CA GLN A 513 28.35 -19.18 -20.43
C GLN A 513 29.74 -19.84 -20.50
N GLN A 514 30.71 -19.19 -21.15
CA GLN A 514 32.10 -19.67 -21.18
C GLN A 514 32.69 -19.85 -19.78
N ASN A 515 32.44 -18.89 -18.88
CA ASN A 515 32.86 -18.99 -17.48
C ASN A 515 32.17 -20.17 -16.77
N ARG A 516 30.85 -20.35 -16.97
CA ARG A 516 30.10 -21.51 -16.45
C ARG A 516 30.70 -22.84 -16.92
N GLU A 517 30.99 -22.97 -18.21
CA GLU A 517 31.62 -24.18 -18.77
C GLU A 517 33.02 -24.42 -18.20
N TYR A 518 33.81 -23.37 -18.05
CA TYR A 518 35.13 -23.43 -17.44
C TYR A 518 35.06 -23.92 -15.99
N ILE A 519 34.19 -23.34 -15.15
CA ILE A 519 33.97 -23.79 -13.77
C ILE A 519 33.44 -25.23 -13.73
N LYS A 520 32.53 -25.61 -14.62
CA LYS A 520 32.03 -26.99 -14.73
C LYS A 520 33.16 -27.97 -15.06
N LYS A 521 34.11 -27.59 -15.92
CA LYS A 521 35.32 -28.39 -16.22
C LYS A 521 36.24 -28.50 -15.01
N LEU A 522 36.42 -27.43 -14.23
CA LEU A 522 37.23 -27.46 -13.01
C LEU A 522 36.63 -28.35 -11.91
N ASN A 523 35.30 -28.33 -11.78
CA ASN A 523 34.59 -29.10 -10.76
C ASN A 523 34.30 -30.55 -11.17
N LYS A 524 34.67 -30.98 -12.38
CA LYS A 524 34.53 -32.40 -12.76
C LYS A 524 35.39 -33.23 -11.82
N PRO A 525 34.82 -34.26 -11.16
CA PRO A 525 35.62 -35.19 -10.39
C PRO A 525 36.69 -35.77 -11.31
N LYS A 526 37.94 -35.77 -10.85
CA LYS A 526 39.02 -36.42 -11.59
C LYS A 526 38.58 -37.87 -11.82
N PRO A 527 38.61 -38.38 -13.07
CA PRO A 527 38.30 -39.78 -13.29
C PRO A 527 39.17 -40.64 -12.38
N GLU A 528 38.64 -41.75 -11.89
CA GLU A 528 39.42 -42.73 -11.12
C GLU A 528 40.62 -43.13 -11.98
N SER A 529 41.79 -42.60 -11.63
CA SER A 529 43.04 -42.85 -12.30
C SER A 529 43.95 -43.48 -11.29
N ILE A 530 44.56 -44.58 -11.71
CA ILE A 530 45.66 -45.18 -10.97
C ILE A 530 46.78 -44.13 -10.87
N PRO A 531 47.39 -43.91 -9.69
CA PRO A 531 48.54 -43.02 -9.58
C PRO A 531 49.62 -43.42 -10.59
N TYR A 532 50.24 -42.45 -11.26
CA TYR A 532 51.17 -42.69 -12.38
C TYR A 532 52.29 -43.69 -12.03
N LYS A 533 52.80 -43.64 -10.80
CA LYS A 533 53.80 -44.61 -10.30
C LYS A 533 53.26 -46.05 -10.27
N LEU A 534 52.04 -46.24 -9.77
CA LEU A 534 51.40 -47.55 -9.71
C LEU A 534 51.02 -48.06 -11.12
N ALA A 535 50.65 -47.17 -12.03
CA ALA A 535 50.44 -47.50 -13.43
C ALA A 535 51.75 -47.98 -14.11
N LEU A 536 52.88 -47.33 -13.84
CA LEU A 536 54.19 -47.77 -14.32
C LEU A 536 54.61 -49.12 -13.73
N GLU A 537 54.43 -49.33 -12.43
CA GLU A 537 54.72 -50.61 -11.78
C GLU A 537 53.87 -51.74 -12.37
N ASN A 538 52.56 -51.53 -12.47
CA ASN A 538 51.64 -52.49 -13.08
C ASN A 538 52.01 -52.81 -14.53
N HIS A 539 52.43 -51.80 -15.31
CA HIS A 539 52.88 -51.99 -16.68
C HIS A 539 54.15 -52.85 -16.75
N ASN A 540 55.13 -52.59 -15.90
CA ASN A 540 56.36 -53.37 -15.84
C ASN A 540 56.09 -54.82 -15.38
N THR A 541 55.18 -55.02 -14.41
CA THR A 541 54.76 -56.36 -13.97
C THR A 541 54.06 -57.11 -15.09
N LEU A 542 53.19 -56.45 -15.86
CA LEU A 542 52.51 -57.06 -17.01
C LEU A 542 53.52 -57.47 -18.09
N LEU A 543 54.47 -56.59 -18.43
CA LEU A 543 55.54 -56.90 -19.39
C LEU A 543 56.35 -58.12 -18.96
N SER A 544 56.80 -58.16 -17.70
CA SER A 544 57.55 -59.30 -17.16
C SER A 544 56.71 -60.59 -17.15
N SER A 545 55.42 -60.49 -16.85
CA SER A 545 54.50 -61.63 -16.88
C SER A 545 54.28 -62.15 -18.31
N THR A 546 54.16 -61.25 -19.30
CA THR A 546 54.04 -61.64 -20.71
C THR A 546 55.31 -62.31 -21.23
N GLU A 547 56.49 -61.77 -20.91
CA GLU A 547 57.77 -62.37 -21.28
C GLU A 547 57.95 -63.76 -20.63
N SER A 548 57.57 -63.88 -19.35
CA SER A 548 57.60 -65.15 -18.62
C SER A 548 56.66 -66.19 -19.24
N ARG A 549 55.44 -65.78 -19.62
CA ARG A 549 54.45 -66.64 -20.28
C ARG A 549 54.94 -67.12 -21.64
N GLU A 550 55.52 -66.25 -22.46
CA GLU A 550 56.10 -66.63 -23.75
C GLU A 550 57.26 -67.62 -23.58
N THR A 551 58.10 -67.40 -22.58
CA THR A 551 59.23 -68.29 -22.27
C THR A 551 58.76 -69.66 -21.82
N LEU A 552 57.76 -69.73 -20.94
CA LEU A 552 57.13 -70.98 -20.50
C LEU A 552 56.41 -71.69 -21.66
N THR A 553 55.75 -70.96 -22.55
CA THR A 553 55.08 -71.53 -23.73
C THR A 553 56.11 -72.17 -24.67
N LYS A 554 57.25 -71.51 -24.90
CA LYS A 554 58.37 -72.07 -25.67
C LYS A 554 58.94 -73.32 -25.00
N GLN A 555 59.17 -73.30 -23.69
CA GLN A 555 59.65 -74.48 -22.95
C GLN A 555 58.65 -75.65 -23.00
N ALA A 556 57.35 -75.39 -22.84
CA ALA A 556 56.31 -76.40 -22.95
C ALA A 556 56.28 -77.02 -24.35
N SER A 557 56.37 -76.20 -25.41
CA SER A 557 56.42 -76.70 -26.79
C SER A 557 57.67 -77.56 -27.07
N LEU A 558 58.83 -77.17 -26.54
CA LEU A 558 60.09 -77.93 -26.64
C LEU A 558 60.01 -79.25 -25.88
N ASN A 559 59.43 -79.25 -24.69
CA ASN A 559 59.26 -80.46 -23.89
C ASN A 559 58.26 -81.42 -24.55
N LEU A 560 57.17 -80.89 -25.11
CA LEU A 560 56.20 -81.70 -25.84
C LEU A 560 56.84 -82.35 -27.08
N ALA A 561 57.62 -81.59 -27.85
CA ALA A 561 58.38 -82.13 -28.98
C ALA A 561 59.40 -83.20 -28.56
N LYS A 562 60.05 -83.05 -27.39
CA LYS A 562 60.94 -84.09 -26.83
C LYS A 562 60.19 -85.34 -26.41
N ILE A 563 59.01 -85.20 -25.78
CA ILE A 563 58.16 -86.33 -25.39
C ILE A 563 57.71 -87.10 -26.64
N THR A 564 57.19 -86.41 -27.66
CA THR A 564 56.78 -87.04 -28.93
C THR A 564 57.93 -87.79 -29.61
N LYS A 565 59.18 -87.32 -29.43
CA LYS A 565 60.38 -87.99 -29.97
C LYS A 565 60.86 -89.18 -29.13
N LEU A 566 60.46 -89.27 -27.86
CA LEU A 566 60.74 -90.42 -26.99
C LEU A 566 59.64 -91.49 -27.06
N GLU A 567 58.45 -91.12 -27.53
CA GLU A 567 57.31 -92.02 -27.78
C GLU A 567 57.36 -92.68 -29.17
N GLN A 568 58.27 -92.26 -30.05
CA GLN A 568 58.64 -92.90 -31.33
C GLN A 568 59.90 -93.73 -31.15
#